data_AF-A0A2C9K4W6-F1
#
_entry.id   AF-A0A2C9K4W6-F1
#
_cell.length_a   1.000
_cell.length_b   1.000
_cell.length_c   1.000
_cell.angle_alpha   90.00
_cell.angle_beta   90.00
_cell.angle_gamma   90.00
#
_symmetry.space_group_name_H-M   'P 1'
#
loop_
_entity.id
_entity.type
_entity.pdbx_description
1 polymer ?
#
loop_
_entity_poly.entity_id
_entity_poly.type
_entity_poly.pdbx_seq_one_letter_code
_entity_poly.pdbx_strand_id
1 'polypeptide(L)'
;MSYQNAVTIAGAQATAFEMLMDAVGRNQSPVIQQLLSSDPHLVHLKGWHGITALHKACLIGDYNSVLMLIQANSDVNAATDHLETPLHYACKRGTPSIVHLLVQCGARLDLKDKLGRSALHHAAEAGS
;
A
#
# COMPACT_ATOMS: atom_id res chain seq x y z
N MET A 1 -28.00 11.05 -10.09
CA MET A 1 -27.01 11.70 -9.20
C MET A 1 -26.50 12.94 -9.91
N SER A 2 -26.55 14.12 -9.27
CA SER A 2 -26.11 15.39 -9.86
C SER A 2 -24.57 15.47 -9.91
N TYR A 3 -24.02 16.10 -10.95
CA TYR A 3 -22.57 16.27 -11.13
C TYR A 3 -21.88 16.90 -9.91
N GLN A 4 -22.56 17.83 -9.22
CA GLN A 4 -22.03 18.49 -8.02
C GLN A 4 -21.77 17.52 -6.86
N ASN A 5 -22.65 16.54 -6.65
CA ASN A 5 -22.47 15.54 -5.58
C ASN A 5 -21.29 14.63 -5.88
N ALA A 6 -21.07 14.26 -7.14
CA ALA A 6 -19.92 13.43 -7.54
C ALA A 6 -18.58 14.17 -7.33
N VAL A 7 -18.52 15.47 -7.62
CA VAL A 7 -17.33 16.30 -7.41
C VAL A 7 -17.02 16.48 -5.92
N THR A 8 -18.03 16.70 -5.08
CA THR A 8 -17.84 16.84 -3.63
C THR A 8 -17.38 15.53 -2.99
N ILE A 9 -17.94 14.40 -3.40
CA ILE A 9 -17.53 13.07 -2.90
C ILE A 9 -16.09 12.76 -3.31
N ALA A 10 -15.72 13.01 -4.58
CA ALA A 10 -14.36 12.81 -5.06
C ALA A 10 -13.33 13.70 -4.31
N GLY A 11 -13.69 14.96 -4.02
CA GLY A 11 -12.85 15.85 -3.23
C GLY A 11 -12.65 15.39 -1.77
N ALA A 12 -13.70 14.88 -1.14
CA ALA A 12 -13.61 14.35 0.23
C ALA A 12 -12.80 13.04 0.32
N GLN A 13 -12.88 12.18 -0.69
CA GLN A 13 -12.06 10.96 -0.73
C GLN A 13 -10.59 11.26 -1.02
N ALA A 14 -10.29 12.26 -1.86
CA ALA A 14 -8.92 12.70 -2.12
C ALA A 14 -8.23 13.19 -0.83
N THR A 15 -8.91 14.03 -0.04
CA THR A 15 -8.37 14.52 1.24
C THR A 15 -8.22 13.42 2.28
N ALA A 16 -9.20 12.52 2.41
CA ALA A 16 -9.13 11.39 3.34
C ALA A 16 -8.00 10.40 2.98
N PHE A 17 -7.78 10.16 1.68
CA PHE A 17 -6.67 9.34 1.22
C PHE A 17 -5.31 9.99 1.51
N GLU A 18 -5.15 11.29 1.28
CA GLU A 18 -3.93 12.02 1.63
C GLU A 18 -3.64 11.96 3.14
N MET A 19 -4.67 12.10 3.97
CA MET A 19 -4.56 11.92 5.42
C MET A 19 -4.13 10.49 5.80
N LEU A 20 -4.67 9.47 5.14
CA LEU A 20 -4.25 8.08 5.36
C LEU A 20 -2.77 7.90 4.97
N MET A 21 -2.34 8.47 3.85
CA MET A 21 -0.96 8.39 3.37
C MET A 21 0.02 9.08 4.32
N ASP A 22 -0.34 10.25 4.87
CA ASP A 22 0.46 10.95 5.88
C ASP A 22 0.50 10.17 7.21
N ALA A 23 -0.63 9.62 7.66
CA ALA A 23 -0.70 8.80 8.86
C ALA A 23 0.18 7.54 8.76
N VAL A 24 0.15 6.84 7.61
CA VAL A 24 1.07 5.73 7.30
C VAL A 24 2.51 6.22 7.25
N GLY A 25 2.76 7.39 6.63
CA GLY A 25 4.07 8.05 6.60
C GLY A 25 4.69 8.29 7.98
N ARG A 26 3.85 8.52 8.98
CA ARG A 26 4.22 8.85 10.36
C ARG A 26 4.03 7.68 11.34
N ASN A 27 3.69 6.48 10.85
CA ASN A 27 3.39 5.29 11.66
C ASN A 27 2.32 5.53 12.74
N GLN A 28 1.31 6.34 12.43
CA GLN A 28 0.25 6.72 13.38
C GLN A 28 -0.89 5.68 13.37
N SER A 29 -0.65 4.51 13.96
CA SER A 29 -1.64 3.42 14.01
C SER A 29 -3.04 3.87 14.46
N PRO A 30 -3.23 4.71 15.50
CA PRO A 30 -4.58 5.14 15.90
C PRO A 30 -5.30 5.93 14.79
N VAL A 31 -4.58 6.79 14.08
CA VAL A 31 -5.15 7.61 13.00
C VAL A 31 -5.47 6.74 11.78
N ILE A 32 -4.58 5.80 11.44
CA ILE A 32 -4.83 4.81 10.39
C ILE A 32 -6.11 4.02 10.73
N GLN A 33 -6.22 3.49 11.95
CA GLN A 33 -7.39 2.72 12.37
C GLN A 33 -8.68 3.56 12.29
N GLN A 34 -8.64 4.81 12.74
CA GLN A 34 -9.78 5.70 12.72
C GLN A 34 -10.24 6.02 11.29
N LEU A 35 -9.30 6.32 10.39
CA LEU A 35 -9.61 6.60 8.98
C LEU A 35 -10.22 5.38 8.29
N LEU A 36 -9.62 4.19 8.47
CA LEU A 36 -10.13 2.95 7.87
C LEU A 36 -11.47 2.50 8.47
N SER A 37 -11.73 2.80 9.74
CA SER A 37 -13.04 2.55 10.36
C SER A 37 -14.12 3.50 9.82
N SER A 38 -13.73 4.71 9.42
CA SER A 38 -14.65 5.72 8.86
C SER A 38 -14.95 5.44 7.38
N ASP A 39 -13.93 5.08 6.60
CA ASP A 39 -14.08 4.67 5.21
C ASP A 39 -13.09 3.52 4.89
N PRO A 40 -13.56 2.26 4.88
CA PRO A 40 -12.73 1.12 4.53
C PRO A 40 -12.23 1.16 3.08
N HIS A 41 -12.89 1.87 2.15
CA HIS A 41 -12.49 1.90 0.74
C HIS A 41 -11.21 2.68 0.49
N LEU A 42 -10.75 3.48 1.46
CA LEU A 42 -9.49 4.24 1.37
C LEU A 42 -8.28 3.36 1.07
N VAL A 43 -8.31 2.08 1.49
CA VAL A 43 -7.20 1.14 1.25
C VAL A 43 -6.96 0.82 -0.23
N HIS A 44 -8.00 0.97 -1.06
CA HIS A 44 -7.95 0.66 -2.50
C HIS A 44 -7.60 1.87 -3.36
N LEU A 45 -7.62 3.07 -2.78
CA LEU A 45 -7.31 4.29 -3.49
C LEU A 45 -5.82 4.33 -3.85
N LYS A 46 -5.55 4.99 -4.98
CA LYS A 46 -4.22 5.18 -5.53
C LYS A 46 -3.91 6.66 -5.59
N GLY A 47 -2.74 7.03 -5.07
CA GLY A 47 -2.17 8.36 -5.21
C GLY A 47 -1.35 8.49 -6.47
N TRP A 48 -0.38 9.40 -6.42
CA TRP A 48 0.57 9.58 -7.51
C TRP A 48 1.34 8.30 -7.82
N HIS A 49 1.57 8.05 -9.11
CA HIS A 49 2.23 6.84 -9.63
C HIS A 49 1.52 5.52 -9.31
N GLY A 50 0.22 5.56 -8.99
CA GLY A 50 -0.54 4.36 -8.66
C GLY A 50 -0.25 3.78 -7.26
N ILE A 51 0.40 4.55 -6.38
CA ILE A 51 0.80 4.12 -5.03
C ILE A 51 -0.42 4.01 -4.12
N THR A 52 -0.56 2.88 -3.44
CA THR A 52 -1.55 2.68 -2.37
C THR A 52 -0.91 2.87 -0.99
N ALA A 53 -1.74 2.96 0.05
CA ALA A 53 -1.28 2.99 1.45
C ALA A 53 -0.38 1.77 1.79
N LEU A 54 -0.71 0.59 1.27
CA LEU A 54 0.06 -0.64 1.52
C LEU A 54 1.48 -0.57 0.92
N HIS A 55 1.64 -0.01 -0.29
CA HIS A 55 2.96 0.25 -0.86
C HIS A 55 3.81 1.14 0.04
N LYS A 56 3.22 2.24 0.53
CA LYS A 56 3.91 3.19 1.42
C LYS A 56 4.32 2.53 2.73
N ALA A 57 3.43 1.76 3.36
CA ALA A 57 3.73 1.03 4.59
C ALA A 57 4.87 0.01 4.39
N CYS A 58 4.85 -0.75 3.31
CA CYS A 58 5.92 -1.70 2.96
C CYS A 58 7.26 -1.00 2.70
N LEU A 59 7.26 0.16 2.02
CA LEU A 59 8.46 0.95 1.80
C LEU A 59 9.04 1.49 3.11
N ILE A 60 8.17 1.92 4.04
CA ILE A 60 8.57 2.43 5.36
C ILE A 60 9.06 1.31 6.28
N GLY A 61 8.61 0.07 6.04
CA GLY A 61 8.95 -1.07 6.87
C GLY A 61 8.19 -1.13 8.19
N ASP A 62 7.04 -0.45 8.29
CA ASP A 62 6.19 -0.51 9.48
C ASP A 62 5.25 -1.71 9.44
N TYR A 63 5.60 -2.75 10.19
CA TYR A 63 4.84 -3.99 10.28
C TYR A 63 3.39 -3.76 10.75
N ASN A 64 3.17 -2.85 11.70
CA ASN A 64 1.83 -2.62 12.26
C ASN A 64 0.92 -1.98 11.23
N SER A 65 1.40 -0.95 10.52
CA SER A 65 0.65 -0.33 9.42
C SER A 65 0.34 -1.34 8.31
N VAL A 66 1.32 -2.19 7.92
CA VAL A 66 1.07 -3.26 6.93
C VAL A 66 -0.03 -4.20 7.40
N LEU A 67 0.07 -4.71 8.64
CA LEU A 67 -0.91 -5.64 9.18
C LEU A 67 -2.32 -5.04 9.20
N MET A 68 -2.45 -3.80 9.68
CA MET A 68 -3.74 -3.10 9.72
C MET A 68 -4.35 -2.90 8.34
N LEU A 69 -3.54 -2.51 7.36
CA LEU A 69 -3.99 -2.30 5.98
C LEU A 69 -4.46 -3.62 5.34
N ILE A 70 -3.73 -4.72 5.55
CA ILE A 70 -4.15 -6.06 5.08
C ILE A 70 -5.44 -6.50 5.76
N GLN A 71 -5.57 -6.31 7.08
CA GLN A 71 -6.80 -6.62 7.83
C GLN A 71 -8.00 -5.80 7.35
N ALA A 72 -7.76 -4.58 6.86
CA ALA A 72 -8.75 -3.75 6.19
C ALA A 72 -8.97 -4.14 4.71
N ASN A 73 -8.54 -5.34 4.31
CA ASN A 73 -8.77 -5.94 2.99
C ASN A 73 -8.07 -5.20 1.83
N SER A 74 -6.90 -4.59 2.09
CA SER A 74 -6.04 -4.04 1.03
C SER A 74 -5.68 -5.10 -0.02
N ASP A 75 -5.61 -4.68 -1.29
CA ASP A 75 -5.09 -5.54 -2.35
C ASP A 75 -3.56 -5.71 -2.21
N VAL A 76 -3.15 -6.88 -1.73
CA VAL A 76 -1.73 -7.26 -1.55
C VAL A 76 -0.95 -7.35 -2.86
N ASN A 77 -1.65 -7.43 -3.99
CA ASN A 77 -1.07 -7.51 -5.33
C ASN A 77 -1.31 -6.23 -6.16
N ALA A 78 -1.77 -5.15 -5.51
CA ALA A 78 -1.99 -3.87 -6.18
C ALA A 78 -0.73 -3.45 -6.95
N ALA A 79 -0.88 -3.11 -8.22
CA ALA A 79 0.22 -2.63 -9.05
C ALA A 79 0.24 -1.10 -9.11
N THR A 80 1.44 -0.52 -8.94
CA THR A 80 1.72 0.89 -9.31
C THR A 80 1.73 1.07 -10.82
N ASP A 81 1.90 2.32 -11.26
CA ASP A 81 2.08 2.63 -12.68
C ASP A 81 3.36 1.99 -13.25
N HIS A 82 4.29 1.55 -12.41
CA HIS A 82 5.51 0.83 -12.79
C HIS A 82 5.40 -0.70 -12.67
N LEU A 83 4.19 -1.22 -12.48
CA LEU A 83 3.91 -2.64 -12.24
C LEU A 83 4.60 -3.19 -10.98
N GLU A 84 4.99 -2.31 -10.07
CA GLU A 84 5.56 -2.69 -8.79
C GLU A 84 4.43 -2.98 -7.81
N THR A 85 4.59 -4.01 -6.98
CA THR A 85 3.61 -4.43 -5.97
C THR A 85 4.11 -4.12 -4.57
N PRO A 86 3.27 -4.17 -3.51
CA PRO A 86 3.74 -3.99 -2.14
C PRO A 86 4.92 -4.90 -1.77
N LEU A 87 4.94 -6.13 -2.31
CA LEU A 87 6.04 -7.06 -2.12
C LEU A 87 7.36 -6.56 -2.72
N HIS A 88 7.35 -5.89 -3.88
CA HIS A 88 8.55 -5.26 -4.44
C HIS A 88 9.12 -4.22 -3.46
N TYR A 89 8.27 -3.38 -2.86
CA TYR A 89 8.70 -2.36 -1.90
C TYR A 89 9.23 -2.97 -0.60
N ALA A 90 8.59 -4.02 -0.08
CA ALA A 90 9.04 -4.73 1.12
C ALA A 90 10.43 -5.38 0.91
N CYS A 91 10.64 -5.98 -0.28
CA CYS A 91 11.93 -6.57 -0.67
C CYS A 91 13.02 -5.52 -0.85
N LYS A 92 12.75 -4.41 -1.56
CA LYS A 92 13.67 -3.27 -1.67
C LYS A 92 14.09 -2.71 -0.31
N ARG A 93 13.16 -2.72 0.65
CA ARG A 93 13.41 -2.23 2.01
C ARG A 93 14.21 -3.22 2.87
N GLY A 94 14.29 -4.49 2.48
CA GLY A 94 14.99 -5.52 3.26
C GLY A 94 14.28 -5.88 4.57
N THR A 95 12.95 -6.06 4.53
CA THR A 95 12.14 -6.37 5.74
C THR A 95 11.55 -7.78 5.68
N PRO A 96 12.28 -8.83 6.12
CA PRO A 96 11.83 -10.22 6.02
C PRO A 96 10.48 -10.47 6.69
N SER A 97 10.20 -9.84 7.82
CA SER A 97 8.92 -9.99 8.53
C SER A 97 7.71 -9.53 7.69
N ILE A 98 7.83 -8.39 7.00
CA ILE A 98 6.79 -7.88 6.11
C ILE A 98 6.69 -8.72 4.84
N VAL A 99 7.83 -9.15 4.29
CA VAL A 99 7.85 -10.09 3.14
C VAL A 99 7.09 -11.37 3.49
N HIS A 100 7.38 -11.98 4.65
CA HIS A 100 6.68 -13.17 5.12
C HIS A 100 5.18 -12.93 5.29
N LEU A 101 4.79 -11.83 5.91
CA LEU A 101 3.38 -11.47 6.09
C LEU A 101 2.65 -11.34 4.75
N LEU A 102 3.22 -10.59 3.79
CA LEU A 102 2.62 -10.43 2.47
C LEU A 102 2.45 -11.77 1.74
N VAL A 103 3.46 -12.64 1.80
CA VAL A 103 3.41 -13.97 1.17
C VAL A 103 2.32 -14.84 1.82
N GLN A 104 2.22 -14.82 3.15
CA GLN A 104 1.13 -15.51 3.87
C GLN A 104 -0.26 -15.01 3.47
N CYS A 105 -0.37 -13.72 3.12
CA CYS A 105 -1.60 -13.09 2.67
C CYS A 105 -1.85 -13.20 1.15
N GLY A 106 -1.09 -14.04 0.43
CA GLY A 106 -1.33 -14.30 -0.99
C GLY A 106 -0.65 -13.33 -1.96
N ALA A 107 0.40 -12.64 -1.52
CA ALA A 107 1.25 -11.87 -2.43
C ALA A 107 1.91 -12.81 -3.47
N ARG A 108 1.78 -12.44 -4.74
CA ARG A 108 2.33 -13.17 -5.87
C ARG A 108 3.81 -12.86 -6.04
N LEU A 109 4.63 -13.92 -6.06
CA LEU A 109 6.08 -13.83 -6.23
C LEU A 109 6.52 -13.69 -7.69
N ASP A 110 5.64 -14.03 -8.63
CA ASP A 110 5.90 -14.09 -10.07
C ASP A 110 5.64 -12.77 -10.81
N LEU A 111 5.03 -11.79 -10.13
CA LEU A 111 4.77 -10.47 -10.70
C LEU A 111 6.07 -9.72 -10.94
N LYS A 112 6.14 -9.05 -12.09
CA LYS A 112 7.32 -8.32 -12.57
C LYS A 112 7.00 -6.84 -12.73
N ASP A 113 7.96 -6.01 -12.34
CA ASP A 113 7.95 -4.58 -12.63
C ASP A 113 8.12 -4.30 -14.14
N LYS A 114 8.03 -3.03 -14.54
CA LYS A 114 8.24 -2.59 -15.93
C LYS A 114 9.61 -2.97 -16.53
N LEU A 115 10.60 -3.29 -15.71
CA LEU A 115 11.93 -3.74 -16.15
C LEU A 115 12.04 -5.28 -16.20
N GLY A 116 10.94 -6.00 -15.96
CA GLY A 116 10.91 -7.46 -15.96
C GLY A 116 11.49 -8.09 -14.69
N ARG A 117 11.73 -7.30 -13.64
CA ARG A 117 12.28 -7.77 -12.36
C ARG A 117 11.16 -8.14 -11.42
N SER A 118 11.24 -9.33 -10.81
CA SER A 118 10.36 -9.71 -9.70
C SER A 118 10.85 -9.14 -8.38
N ALA A 119 10.00 -9.19 -7.34
CA ALA A 119 10.37 -8.77 -5.99
C ALA A 119 11.67 -9.43 -5.47
N LEU A 120 11.94 -10.69 -5.86
CA LEU A 120 13.17 -11.39 -5.48
C LEU A 120 14.43 -10.77 -6.08
N HIS A 121 14.37 -10.23 -7.30
CA HIS A 121 15.50 -9.51 -7.89
C HIS A 121 15.86 -8.28 -7.05
N HIS A 122 14.85 -7.55 -6.56
CA HIS A 122 15.03 -6.41 -5.68
C HIS A 122 15.57 -6.81 -4.30
N ALA A 123 15.14 -7.95 -3.75
CA ALA A 123 15.68 -8.48 -2.49
C ALA A 123 17.18 -8.83 -2.61
N ALA A 124 17.59 -9.41 -3.73
CA ALA A 124 18.99 -9.75 -3.99
C ALA A 124 19.86 -8.48 -4.15
N GLU A 125 19.33 -7.43 -4.76
CA GLU A 125 20.02 -6.13 -4.90
C GLU A 125 20.14 -5.38 -3.57
N ALA A 126 19.14 -5.48 -2.69
CA ALA A 126 19.12 -4.80 -1.41
C ALA A 126 20.14 -5.33 -0.39
N GLY A 127 20.80 -6.48 -0.66
CA GLY A 127 21.81 -7.08 0.20
C GLY A 127 21.18 -7.68 1.46
N SER A 128 20.90 -9.00 1.41
CA SER A 128 20.30 -9.75 2.51
C SER A 128 21.13 -9.74 3.79
#